data_AF-A0A1J4RQ86-F1
#
_entry.id   AF-A0A1J4RQ86-F1
#
_cell.length_a   1.000
_cell.length_b   1.000
_cell.length_c   1.000
_cell.angle_alpha   90.00
_cell.angle_beta   90.00
_cell.angle_gamma   90.00
#
_symmetry.space_group_name_H-M   'P 1'
#
loop_
_entity.id
_entity.type
_entity.pdbx_description
1 polymer ?
#
loop_
_entity_poly.entity_id
_entity_poly.type
_entity_poly.pdbx_seq_one_letter_code
_entity_poly.pdbx_strand_id
1 'polypeptide(L)'
;MLPKSNRWLFVVLAILLVAAWTVRPLKVSAAQAATPPSNSCLSCHEDLYYLHDTGKWYCITEHKDRCVNCHEGDAIVLNKDASHLGLVAHPQKNNGEKCLECHPQDAEARLAKFASLGGYKTITETEPYIPPSVEASVLPIEPVMNRIAKNLPWAAGGVVLFGLWLALVLASPLKP
;
A
#
# COMPACT_ATOMS: atom_id res chain seq x y z
N MET A 1 -4.19 -67.17 -3.88
CA MET A 1 -2.76 -66.80 -3.97
C MET A 1 -2.37 -66.82 -5.44
N LEU A 2 -2.17 -65.66 -6.06
CA LEU A 2 -1.76 -65.57 -7.47
C LEU A 2 -0.31 -66.07 -7.63
N PRO A 3 0.02 -66.84 -8.68
CA PRO A 3 1.36 -67.37 -8.87
C PRO A 3 2.38 -66.23 -9.02
N LYS A 4 3.57 -66.41 -8.45
CA LYS A 4 4.67 -65.43 -8.40
C LYS A 4 5.02 -64.86 -9.79
N SER A 5 4.73 -65.62 -10.85
CA SER A 5 4.92 -65.26 -12.26
C SER A 5 3.97 -64.17 -12.79
N ASN A 6 2.94 -63.75 -12.06
CA ASN A 6 1.98 -62.74 -12.54
C ASN A 6 2.16 -61.38 -11.86
N ARG A 7 3.07 -61.26 -10.88
CA ARG A 7 3.33 -59.99 -10.17
C ARG A 7 3.89 -58.90 -11.10
N TRP A 8 4.67 -59.29 -12.11
CA TRP A 8 5.23 -58.35 -13.08
C TRP A 8 4.15 -57.71 -13.97
N LEU A 9 3.07 -58.44 -14.29
CA LEU A 9 1.93 -57.91 -15.06
C LEU A 9 1.24 -56.76 -14.32
N PHE A 10 1.09 -56.86 -13.00
CA PHE A 10 0.52 -55.78 -12.19
C PHE A 10 1.45 -54.58 -12.08
N VAL A 11 2.77 -54.80 -12.04
CA VAL A 11 3.75 -53.70 -12.05
C VAL A 11 3.73 -52.97 -13.40
N VAL A 12 3.71 -53.70 -14.51
CA VAL A 12 3.60 -53.11 -15.86
C VAL A 12 2.27 -52.37 -16.02
N LEU A 13 1.16 -52.96 -15.56
CA LEU A 13 -0.15 -52.31 -15.60
C LEU A 13 -0.17 -51.03 -14.75
N ALA A 14 0.42 -51.04 -13.56
CA ALA A 14 0.51 -49.87 -12.70
C ALA A 14 1.35 -48.75 -13.36
N ILE A 15 2.48 -49.10 -13.98
CA ILE A 15 3.33 -48.14 -14.72
C ILE A 15 2.56 -47.56 -15.91
N LEU A 16 1.85 -48.39 -16.67
CA LEU A 16 1.03 -47.94 -17.81
C LEU A 16 -0.12 -47.02 -17.37
N LEU A 17 -0.76 -47.30 -16.23
CA LEU A 17 -1.81 -46.45 -15.68
C LEU A 17 -1.27 -45.10 -15.21
N VAL A 18 -0.10 -45.07 -14.56
CA VAL A 18 0.57 -43.81 -14.15
C VAL A 18 0.99 -43.01 -15.38
N ALA A 19 1.58 -43.66 -16.39
CA ALA A 19 1.93 -43.01 -17.66
C ALA A 19 0.69 -42.48 -18.40
N ALA A 20 -0.43 -43.21 -18.39
CA ALA A 20 -1.68 -42.73 -18.98
C ALA A 20 -2.29 -41.56 -18.20
N TRP A 21 -1.96 -41.41 -16.91
CA TRP A 21 -2.42 -40.30 -16.07
C TRP A 21 -1.58 -39.02 -16.28
N THR A 22 -0.28 -39.15 -16.52
CA THR A 22 0.63 -37.99 -16.73
C THR A 22 0.52 -37.36 -18.12
N VAL A 23 -0.01 -38.08 -19.11
CA VAL A 23 -0.14 -37.59 -20.51
C VAL A 23 -1.50 -36.93 -20.77
N ARG A 24 -2.29 -36.63 -19.73
CA ARG A 24 -3.48 -35.80 -19.95
C ARG A 24 -3.02 -34.37 -20.25
N PRO A 25 -3.31 -33.82 -21.45
CA PRO A 25 -3.11 -32.39 -21.65
C PRO A 25 -3.98 -31.68 -20.63
N LEU A 26 -3.35 -30.92 -19.74
CA LEU A 26 -4.02 -29.92 -18.94
C LEU A 26 -4.67 -28.95 -19.93
N LYS A 27 -5.92 -29.20 -20.27
CA LYS A 27 -6.77 -28.17 -20.85
C LYS A 27 -7.02 -27.19 -19.73
N VAL A 28 -6.09 -26.25 -19.56
CA VAL A 28 -6.40 -24.99 -18.92
C VAL A 28 -7.45 -24.38 -19.84
N SER A 29 -8.72 -24.61 -19.50
CA SER A 29 -9.78 -23.83 -20.09
C SER A 29 -9.52 -22.42 -19.56
N ALA A 30 -8.86 -21.58 -20.36
CA ALA A 30 -9.12 -20.17 -20.25
C ALA A 30 -10.65 -20.08 -20.35
N ALA A 31 -11.33 -19.76 -19.25
CA ALA A 31 -12.70 -19.28 -19.32
C ALA A 31 -12.69 -18.27 -20.47
N GLN A 32 -13.63 -18.40 -21.42
CA GLN A 32 -13.74 -17.44 -22.52
C GLN A 32 -13.58 -16.08 -21.89
N ALA A 33 -12.55 -15.33 -22.29
CA ALA A 33 -12.27 -14.03 -21.71
C ALA A 33 -13.60 -13.30 -21.75
N ALA A 34 -14.21 -13.12 -20.57
CA ALA A 34 -15.44 -12.37 -20.47
C ALA A 34 -15.16 -11.06 -21.19
N THR A 35 -16.13 -10.58 -21.96
CA THR A 35 -16.00 -9.29 -22.66
C THR A 35 -15.32 -8.32 -21.70
N PRO A 36 -14.15 -7.76 -22.06
CA PRO A 36 -13.37 -7.00 -21.11
C PRO A 36 -14.29 -5.95 -20.49
N PRO A 37 -14.30 -5.82 -19.14
CA PRO A 37 -15.20 -4.90 -18.49
C PRO A 37 -15.00 -3.51 -19.09
N SER A 38 -16.08 -2.75 -19.25
CA SER A 38 -16.03 -1.35 -19.72
C SER A 38 -15.14 -0.46 -18.84
N ASN A 39 -14.80 -0.93 -17.64
CA ASN A 39 -13.92 -0.31 -16.68
C ASN A 39 -12.76 -1.26 -16.32
N SER A 40 -11.52 -0.82 -16.60
CA SER A 40 -10.28 -1.58 -16.38
C SER A 40 -10.00 -1.88 -14.90
N CYS A 41 -10.56 -1.12 -13.95
CA CYS A 41 -10.37 -1.33 -12.52
C CYS A 41 -10.88 -2.70 -12.09
N LEU A 42 -11.99 -3.17 -12.68
CA LEU A 42 -12.59 -4.46 -12.33
C LEU A 42 -11.69 -5.64 -12.73
N SER A 43 -10.87 -5.50 -13.77
CA SER A 43 -9.94 -6.55 -14.18
C SER A 43 -8.97 -6.98 -13.08
N CYS A 44 -8.65 -6.10 -12.12
CA CYS A 44 -7.78 -6.39 -10.98
C CYS A 44 -8.53 -6.43 -9.64
N HIS A 45 -9.69 -5.78 -9.55
CA HIS A 45 -10.42 -5.62 -8.30
C HIS A 45 -11.74 -6.39 -8.23
N GLU A 46 -12.07 -7.21 -9.23
CA GLU A 46 -13.29 -8.05 -9.24
C GLU A 46 -13.40 -8.88 -7.95
N ASP A 47 -12.34 -9.61 -7.57
CA ASP A 47 -12.34 -10.45 -6.37
C ASP A 47 -12.51 -9.64 -5.06
N LEU A 48 -11.93 -8.44 -5.02
CA LEU A 48 -12.02 -7.55 -3.86
C LEU A 48 -13.43 -6.99 -3.64
N TYR A 49 -14.20 -6.88 -4.71
CA TYR A 49 -15.46 -6.16 -4.74
C TYR A 49 -16.68 -7.08 -4.87
N TYR A 50 -16.61 -8.12 -5.70
CA TYR A 50 -17.71 -9.07 -5.92
C TYR A 50 -17.64 -10.32 -5.03
N LEU A 51 -16.45 -10.80 -4.67
CA LEU A 51 -16.31 -12.07 -3.94
C LEU A 51 -16.09 -11.90 -2.43
N HIS A 52 -15.44 -10.82 -2.02
CA HIS A 52 -15.04 -10.58 -0.63
C HIS A 52 -15.59 -9.27 -0.06
N ASP A 53 -16.82 -8.89 -0.42
CA ASP A 53 -17.43 -7.61 -0.05
C ASP A 53 -17.16 -7.21 1.42
N THR A 54 -16.20 -6.30 1.58
CA THR A 54 -15.78 -5.74 2.88
C THR A 54 -16.61 -4.50 3.23
N GLY A 55 -17.88 -4.45 2.79
CA GLY A 55 -18.76 -3.27 2.95
C GLY A 55 -18.61 -2.23 1.83
N LYS A 56 -18.17 -2.65 0.64
CA LYS A 56 -17.93 -1.78 -0.53
C LYS A 56 -18.89 -2.04 -1.70
N TRP A 57 -19.85 -2.94 -1.52
CA TRP A 57 -20.90 -3.28 -2.49
C TRP A 57 -21.62 -2.07 -3.11
N TYR A 58 -21.81 -0.99 -2.34
CA TYR A 58 -22.37 0.27 -2.82
C TYR A 58 -21.66 0.82 -4.07
N CYS A 59 -20.34 0.66 -4.16
CA CYS A 59 -19.55 1.13 -5.31
C CYS A 59 -19.90 0.40 -6.62
N ILE A 60 -20.58 -0.75 -6.53
CA ILE A 60 -20.73 -1.70 -7.63
C ILE A 60 -22.18 -1.76 -8.11
N THR A 61 -23.16 -1.83 -7.21
CA THR A 61 -24.55 -2.15 -7.60
C THR A 61 -25.37 -0.99 -8.13
N GLU A 62 -25.20 0.20 -7.57
CA GLU A 62 -25.94 1.36 -8.08
C GLU A 62 -25.17 2.01 -9.25
N HIS A 63 -23.92 1.62 -9.52
CA HIS A 63 -22.97 2.46 -10.25
C HIS A 63 -21.99 1.68 -11.18
N LYS A 64 -22.46 1.14 -12.33
CA LYS A 64 -21.72 0.19 -13.21
C LYS A 64 -20.30 0.57 -13.72
N ASP A 65 -19.93 1.85 -13.87
CA ASP A 65 -18.57 2.24 -14.30
C ASP A 65 -17.85 3.18 -13.31
N ARG A 66 -18.37 3.34 -12.08
CA ARG A 66 -18.17 4.60 -11.33
C ARG A 66 -17.04 4.57 -10.29
N CYS A 67 -16.07 3.65 -10.39
CA CYS A 67 -14.87 3.69 -9.55
C CYS A 67 -14.22 5.08 -9.67
N VAL A 68 -13.97 5.54 -10.90
CA VAL A 68 -13.30 6.81 -11.19
C VAL A 68 -14.18 8.04 -10.96
N ASN A 69 -15.51 7.91 -10.91
CA ASN A 69 -16.37 9.07 -10.63
C ASN A 69 -16.20 9.59 -9.19
N CYS A 70 -15.84 8.70 -8.27
CA CYS A 70 -15.55 9.07 -6.89
C CYS A 70 -14.05 9.03 -6.62
N HIS A 71 -13.35 8.01 -7.10
CA HIS A 71 -11.94 7.79 -6.83
C HIS A 71 -11.00 8.37 -7.88
N GLU A 72 -11.49 9.00 -8.94
CA GLU A 72 -10.66 9.50 -10.05
C GLU A 72 -9.79 8.41 -10.69
N GLY A 73 -8.79 8.81 -11.49
CA GLY A 73 -7.91 7.92 -12.22
C GLY A 73 -8.40 7.62 -13.65
N ASP A 74 -7.81 6.59 -14.27
CA ASP A 74 -8.08 6.21 -15.65
C ASP A 74 -8.66 4.79 -15.72
N ALA A 75 -9.94 4.71 -16.07
CA ALA A 75 -10.71 3.45 -16.21
C ALA A 75 -10.50 2.74 -17.56
N ILE A 76 -9.70 3.31 -18.47
CA ILE A 76 -9.45 2.76 -19.81
C ILE A 76 -8.12 2.01 -19.82
N VAL A 77 -7.10 2.56 -19.17
CA VAL A 77 -5.76 1.95 -19.11
C VAL A 77 -5.77 0.77 -18.14
N LEU A 78 -5.08 -0.33 -18.46
CA LEU A 78 -4.95 -1.51 -17.61
C LEU A 78 -3.66 -1.53 -16.76
N ASN A 79 -2.69 -0.68 -17.12
CA ASN A 79 -1.48 -0.52 -16.34
C ASN A 79 -1.80 0.14 -15.00
N LYS A 80 -1.50 -0.55 -13.89
CA LYS A 80 -1.81 -0.11 -12.53
C LYS A 80 -1.39 1.33 -12.22
N ASP A 81 -0.15 1.69 -12.53
CA ASP A 81 0.39 3.00 -12.14
C ASP A 81 -0.26 4.11 -12.97
N ALA A 82 -0.50 3.86 -14.26
CA ALA A 82 -1.21 4.79 -15.13
C ALA A 82 -2.69 4.94 -14.72
N SER A 83 -3.39 3.83 -14.42
CA SER A 83 -4.79 3.86 -13.97
C SER A 83 -4.97 4.58 -12.64
N HIS A 84 -3.98 4.50 -11.74
CA HIS A 84 -4.03 5.13 -10.42
C HIS A 84 -3.49 6.55 -10.40
N LEU A 85 -3.02 7.09 -11.52
CA LEU A 85 -2.52 8.46 -11.57
C LEU A 85 -3.67 9.44 -11.26
N GLY A 86 -3.50 10.24 -10.20
CA GLY A 86 -4.52 11.19 -9.75
C GLY A 86 -5.67 10.56 -8.96
N LEU A 87 -5.58 9.27 -8.59
CA LEU A 87 -6.62 8.59 -7.82
C LEU A 87 -6.77 9.19 -6.42
N VAL A 88 -8.02 9.45 -6.04
CA VAL A 88 -8.45 9.82 -4.69
C VAL A 88 -8.85 8.57 -3.91
N ALA A 89 -8.03 8.17 -2.93
CA ALA A 89 -8.29 6.97 -2.12
C ALA A 89 -9.53 7.12 -1.19
N HIS A 90 -9.87 8.35 -0.79
CA HIS A 90 -10.93 8.62 0.19
C HIS A 90 -11.81 9.80 -0.25
N PRO A 91 -12.81 9.56 -1.11
CA PRO A 91 -13.68 10.62 -1.66
C PRO A 91 -14.49 11.37 -0.58
N GLN A 92 -14.69 10.74 0.57
CA GLN A 92 -15.34 11.33 1.75
C GLN A 92 -14.49 12.38 2.51
N LYS A 93 -13.21 12.56 2.16
CA LYS A 93 -12.33 13.52 2.83
C LYS A 93 -12.89 14.94 2.74
N ASN A 94 -12.49 15.80 3.67
CA ASN A 94 -12.88 17.22 3.70
C ASN A 94 -14.41 17.42 3.60
N ASN A 95 -15.15 16.64 4.40
CA ASN A 95 -16.63 16.62 4.39
C ASN A 95 -17.24 16.23 3.04
N GLY A 96 -16.56 15.34 2.31
CA GLY A 96 -16.98 14.83 1.00
C GLY A 96 -17.03 15.90 -0.07
N GLU A 97 -15.97 16.70 -0.17
CA GLU A 97 -15.79 17.71 -1.23
C GLU A 97 -16.03 17.11 -2.63
N LYS A 98 -15.50 15.91 -2.89
CA LYS A 98 -15.74 15.19 -4.14
C LYS A 98 -17.22 14.88 -4.39
N CYS A 99 -17.99 14.65 -3.31
CA CYS A 99 -19.43 14.42 -3.42
C CYS A 99 -20.16 15.68 -3.88
N LEU A 100 -19.71 16.88 -3.47
CA LEU A 100 -20.35 18.15 -3.82
C LEU A 100 -20.34 18.45 -5.32
N GLU A 101 -19.39 17.91 -6.08
CA GLU A 101 -19.33 18.07 -7.54
C GLU A 101 -20.60 17.57 -8.24
N CYS A 102 -21.23 16.53 -7.69
CA CYS A 102 -22.48 15.96 -8.22
C CYS A 102 -23.68 16.19 -7.29
N HIS A 103 -23.44 16.44 -6.00
CA HIS A 103 -24.45 16.55 -4.94
C HIS A 103 -24.35 17.86 -4.16
N PRO A 104 -24.49 19.04 -4.81
CA PRO A 104 -24.27 20.33 -4.16
C PRO A 104 -25.28 20.66 -3.05
N GLN A 105 -26.42 19.98 -3.02
CA GLN A 105 -27.53 20.27 -2.11
C GLN A 105 -27.75 19.16 -1.06
N ASP A 106 -27.24 17.95 -1.31
CA ASP A 106 -27.55 16.77 -0.50
C ASP A 106 -26.33 15.88 -0.18
N ALA A 107 -25.10 16.38 -0.40
CA ALA A 107 -23.87 15.64 -0.10
C ALA A 107 -23.80 15.19 1.37
N GLU A 108 -24.17 16.04 2.33
CA GLU A 108 -24.12 15.70 3.76
C GLU A 108 -25.02 14.51 4.11
N ALA A 109 -26.28 14.54 3.64
CA ALA A 109 -27.23 13.46 3.86
C ALA A 109 -26.75 12.14 3.22
N ARG A 110 -26.11 12.22 2.05
CA ARG A 110 -25.53 11.06 1.37
C ARG A 110 -24.31 10.51 2.07
N LEU A 111 -23.43 11.37 2.57
CA LEU A 111 -22.27 10.96 3.37
C LEU A 111 -22.72 10.28 4.66
N ALA A 112 -23.73 10.82 5.34
CA ALA A 112 -24.31 10.19 6.53
C ALA A 112 -24.89 8.79 6.23
N LYS A 113 -25.61 8.65 5.10
CA LYS A 113 -26.09 7.34 4.63
C LYS A 113 -24.94 6.39 4.26
N PHE A 114 -23.90 6.90 3.62
CA PHE A 114 -22.72 6.10 3.26
C PHE A 114 -21.98 5.61 4.51
N ALA A 115 -21.81 6.48 5.51
CA ALA A 115 -21.25 6.13 6.81
C ALA A 115 -22.09 5.07 7.55
N SER A 116 -23.42 5.11 7.45
CA SER A 116 -24.30 4.17 8.16
C SER A 116 -24.36 2.77 7.54
N LEU A 117 -24.12 2.64 6.24
CA LEU A 117 -24.19 1.36 5.53
C LEU A 117 -22.88 0.59 5.52
N GLY A 118 -21.76 1.25 5.21
CA GLY A 118 -20.46 0.61 5.04
C GLY A 118 -19.41 1.02 6.07
N GLY A 119 -19.62 2.17 6.72
CA GLY A 119 -18.61 2.80 7.57
C GLY A 119 -17.39 3.29 6.77
N TYR A 120 -16.85 4.45 7.15
CA TYR A 120 -15.56 4.89 6.64
C TYR A 120 -14.77 5.61 7.72
N LYS A 121 -13.45 5.61 7.59
CA LYS A 121 -12.60 6.44 8.44
C LYS A 121 -12.75 7.89 8.01
N THR A 122 -13.30 8.74 8.87
CA THR A 122 -13.34 10.18 8.65
C THR A 122 -11.91 10.71 8.68
N ILE A 123 -11.48 11.30 7.58
CA ILE A 123 -10.16 11.91 7.44
C ILE A 123 -10.40 13.36 7.06
N THR A 124 -10.09 14.26 7.98
CA THR A 124 -10.07 15.70 7.72
C THR A 124 -8.60 16.08 7.63
N GLU A 125 -8.15 16.47 6.45
CA GLU A 125 -6.83 17.06 6.32
C GLU A 125 -6.97 18.55 6.61
N THR A 126 -6.25 19.04 7.62
CA THR A 126 -6.10 20.47 7.81
C THR A 126 -5.25 20.98 6.66
N GLU A 127 -5.79 21.91 5.88
CA GLU A 127 -4.97 22.70 4.95
C GLU A 127 -3.75 23.23 5.70
N PRO A 128 -2.53 23.16 5.15
CA PRO A 128 -1.36 23.70 5.82
C PRO A 128 -1.62 25.17 6.14
N TYR A 129 -1.63 25.50 7.43
CA TYR A 129 -1.68 26.90 7.84
C TYR A 129 -0.45 27.59 7.28
N ILE A 130 -0.65 28.43 6.26
CA ILE A 130 0.36 29.38 5.81
C ILE A 130 0.24 30.57 6.75
N PRO A 131 1.13 30.72 7.76
CA PRO A 131 1.12 31.94 8.55
C PRO A 131 1.28 33.13 7.62
N PRO A 132 0.55 34.25 7.84
CA PRO A 132 0.90 35.50 7.18
C PRO A 132 2.39 35.75 7.45
N SER A 133 3.13 36.16 6.42
CA SER A 133 4.59 36.35 6.49
C SER A 133 4.93 37.18 7.72
N VAL A 134 5.47 36.53 8.75
CA VAL A 134 5.99 37.22 9.92
C VAL A 134 7.27 37.90 9.46
N GLU A 135 7.28 39.23 9.42
CA GLU A 135 8.50 40.00 9.20
C GLU A 135 9.60 39.49 10.15
N ALA A 136 10.76 39.18 9.60
CA ALA A 136 11.86 38.45 10.24
C ALA A 136 12.54 39.19 11.41
N SER A 137 11.88 40.17 12.02
CA SER A 137 12.44 41.11 12.99
C SER A 137 12.25 40.73 14.46
N VAL A 138 11.61 39.59 14.79
CA VAL A 138 11.29 39.23 16.20
C VAL A 138 11.85 37.87 16.65
N LEU A 139 12.83 37.30 15.95
CA LEU A 139 13.54 36.13 16.50
C LEU A 139 14.65 36.60 17.45
N PRO A 140 14.66 36.18 18.73
CA PRO A 140 15.74 36.51 19.65
C PRO A 140 17.03 35.84 19.17
N ILE A 141 17.98 36.67 18.71
CA ILE A 141 19.33 36.22 18.36
C ILE A 141 20.09 36.00 19.67
N GLU A 142 20.08 34.76 20.18
CA GLU A 142 21.03 34.35 21.22
C GLU A 142 22.46 34.49 20.65
N PRO A 143 23.37 35.23 21.31
CA PRO A 143 24.71 35.44 20.77
C PRO A 143 25.44 34.10 20.70
N VAL A 144 25.97 33.78 19.51
CA VAL A 144 26.75 32.56 19.20
C VAL A 144 27.83 32.27 20.24
N MET A 145 28.38 33.31 20.87
CA MET A 145 29.35 33.24 21.97
C MET A 145 28.90 32.33 23.13
N ASN A 146 27.60 32.36 23.50
CA ASN A 146 27.05 31.61 24.63
C ASN A 146 27.10 30.09 24.38
N ARG A 147 26.91 29.67 23.12
CA ARG A 147 26.87 28.26 22.72
C ARG A 147 28.26 27.62 22.66
N ILE A 148 29.27 28.39 22.21
CA ILE A 148 30.67 27.94 22.16
C ILE A 148 31.24 27.81 23.58
N ALA A 149 31.03 28.83 24.42
CA ALA A 149 31.51 28.83 25.81
C ALA A 149 30.92 27.66 26.62
N LYS A 150 29.64 27.32 26.43
CA LYS A 150 28.96 26.22 27.12
C LYS A 150 29.52 24.84 26.76
N ASN A 151 30.00 24.65 25.53
CA ASN A 151 30.41 23.35 25.02
C ASN A 151 31.93 23.10 25.10
N LEU A 152 32.72 24.15 25.35
CA LEU A 152 34.17 24.06 25.52
C LEU A 152 34.65 23.05 26.59
N PRO A 153 34.03 22.94 27.78
CA PRO A 153 34.46 21.95 28.78
C PRO A 153 34.22 20.51 28.33
N TRP A 154 33.15 20.24 27.58
CA TRP A 154 32.87 18.90 27.02
C TRP A 154 33.86 18.53 25.92
N ALA A 155 34.20 19.49 25.05
CA ALA A 155 35.20 19.29 24.00
C ALA A 155 36.59 19.02 24.60
N ALA A 156 36.99 19.78 25.62
CA ALA A 156 38.25 19.56 26.33
C ALA A 156 38.30 18.17 27.01
N GLY A 157 37.21 17.77 27.68
CA GLY A 157 37.10 16.44 28.28
C GLY A 157 37.22 15.30 27.27
N GLY A 158 36.58 15.44 26.10
CA GLY A 158 36.68 14.47 25.01
C GLY A 158 38.11 14.29 24.49
N VAL A 159 38.85 15.38 24.31
CA VAL A 159 40.25 15.34 23.85
C VAL A 159 41.16 14.65 24.86
N VAL A 160 40.99 14.93 26.15
CA VAL A 160 41.80 14.30 27.22
C VAL A 160 41.54 12.79 27.29
N LEU A 161 40.27 12.38 27.27
CA LEU A 161 39.91 10.96 27.33
C LEU A 161 40.40 10.19 26.10
N PHE A 162 40.26 10.79 24.90
CA PHE A 162 40.76 10.18 23.68
C PHE A 162 42.29 10.07 23.67
N GLY A 163 43.00 11.12 24.11
CA GLY A 163 44.45 11.10 24.24
C GLY A 163 44.95 10.04 25.23
N LEU A 164 44.28 9.90 26.38
CA LEU A 164 44.58 8.87 27.36
C LEU A 164 44.38 7.47 26.79
N TRP A 165 43.24 7.23 26.12
CA TRP A 165 42.96 5.96 25.47
C TRP A 165 44.01 5.63 24.40
N LEU A 166 44.35 6.59 23.54
CA LEU A 166 45.36 6.40 22.49
C LEU A 166 46.74 6.08 23.07
N ALA A 167 47.15 6.78 24.14
CA ALA A 167 48.40 6.50 24.83
C ALA A 167 48.43 5.08 25.43
N LEU A 168 47.33 4.64 26.05
CA LEU A 168 47.20 3.29 26.58
C LEU A 168 47.24 2.21 25.50
N VAL A 169 46.61 2.46 24.35
CA VAL A 169 46.67 1.56 23.18
C VAL A 169 48.10 1.46 22.65
N LEU A 170 48.79 2.59 22.49
CA LEU A 170 50.17 2.60 21.97
C LEU A 170 51.20 2.01 22.95
N ALA A 171 50.96 2.12 24.26
CA ALA A 171 51.82 1.57 25.30
C ALA A 171 51.48 0.11 25.68
N SER A 172 50.41 -0.45 25.12
CA SER A 172 50.01 -1.84 25.38
C SER A 172 51.12 -2.80 24.90
N PRO A 173 51.63 -3.70 25.78
CA PRO A 173 52.61 -4.72 25.39
C PRO A 173 52.00 -5.82 24.52
N LEU A 174 50.66 -5.86 24.42
CA LEU A 174 49.93 -6.68 23.46
C LEU A 174 49.76 -5.85 22.18
N LYS A 175 50.82 -5.82 21.34
CA LYS A 175 50.65 -5.48 19.92
C LYS A 175 49.91 -6.65 19.25
N PRO A 176 49.06 -6.40 18.23
CA PRO A 176 48.63 -7.47 17.35
C PRO A 176 49.83 -8.19 16.73
#